data_AF-A0A8S4BKB8-F1
#
_entry.id   AF-A0A8S4BKB8-F1
#
_cell.length_a   1.000
_cell.length_b   1.000
_cell.length_c   1.000
_cell.angle_alpha   90.00
_cell.angle_beta   90.00
_cell.angle_gamma   90.00
#
_symmetry.space_group_name_H-M   'P 1'
#
loop_
_entity.id
_entity.type
_entity.pdbx_description
1 polymer ?
#
loop_
_entity_poly.entity_id
_entity_poly.type
_entity_poly.pdbx_seq_one_letter_code
_entity_poly.pdbx_strand_id
1 'polypeptide(L)'
;MGDEGSLPQQLESVERSLVFLRREQLTLLHGLHLEILSLQKRCTELTGELKVKPPGRSQIELQEEEQILEARCRRLESRLAERECTLGDLRKELGHKGTLVGALRGNLKEKERHFLEELKRRSHCSTLLNAELHQQTEAAACLSFQLHAARQRLQQQQRVQQRQGLLARAGGRHGAEQDANAAAGAASPPPSGAPSPAVKPKRKGVRASTRAERSRECVPTERVTGPAEPTAMPDPALFLHPRRHRARPRHAAAHRPPPVGPEREDGDPGRGEGPAGPQDEAARLMVAPPAAQTKAD
;
A
#
# COMPACT_ATOMS: atom_id res chain seq x y z
N MET A 1 35.95 -3.88 -128.63
CA MET A 1 35.18 -3.00 -127.72
C MET A 1 35.48 -3.45 -126.31
N GLY A 2 35.80 -2.53 -125.40
CA GLY A 2 36.19 -2.83 -124.03
C GLY A 2 37.13 -1.76 -123.45
N ASP A 3 36.74 -1.19 -122.32
CA ASP A 3 37.56 -0.73 -121.19
C ASP A 3 38.57 0.45 -121.32
N GLU A 4 38.68 1.17 -122.43
CA GLU A 4 39.39 2.48 -122.40
C GLU A 4 38.70 3.51 -121.48
N GLY A 5 37.40 3.38 -121.25
CA GLY A 5 36.67 4.18 -120.24
C GLY A 5 36.95 3.79 -118.78
N SER A 6 37.59 2.63 -118.54
CA SER A 6 37.74 2.06 -117.19
C SER A 6 38.79 2.81 -116.36
N LEU A 7 39.96 3.10 -116.93
CA LEU A 7 41.05 3.78 -116.25
C LEU A 7 40.71 5.19 -115.72
N PRO A 8 40.13 6.14 -116.50
CA PRO A 8 39.77 7.44 -115.96
C PRO A 8 38.69 7.33 -114.86
N GLN A 9 37.70 6.45 -115.03
CA GLN A 9 36.64 6.25 -114.04
C GLN A 9 37.17 5.64 -112.74
N GLN A 10 38.18 4.76 -112.82
CA GLN A 10 38.92 4.25 -111.66
C GLN A 10 39.75 5.35 -110.97
N LEU A 11 40.46 6.20 -111.72
CA LEU A 11 41.22 7.32 -111.17
C LEU A 11 40.31 8.31 -110.41
N GLU A 12 39.21 8.75 -111.01
CA GLU A 12 38.23 9.60 -110.33
C GLU A 12 37.64 8.92 -109.08
N SER A 13 37.43 7.59 -109.11
CA SER A 13 36.95 6.83 -107.95
C SER A 13 37.98 6.81 -106.82
N VAL A 14 39.27 6.66 -107.15
CA VAL A 14 40.37 6.74 -106.18
C VAL A 14 40.48 8.16 -105.61
N GLU A 15 40.41 9.21 -106.44
CA GLU A 15 40.41 10.60 -105.99
C GLU A 15 39.24 10.92 -105.04
N ARG A 16 38.01 10.48 -105.39
CA ARG A 16 36.84 10.59 -104.52
C ARG A 16 37.06 9.87 -103.18
N SER A 17 37.62 8.65 -103.21
CA SER A 17 37.92 7.89 -101.99
C SER A 17 39.01 8.54 -101.12
N LEU A 18 39.99 9.20 -101.74
CA LEU A 18 41.09 9.90 -101.07
C LEU A 18 40.63 11.24 -100.46
N VAL A 19 39.73 11.97 -101.13
CA VAL A 19 39.06 13.15 -100.56
C VAL A 19 38.15 12.74 -99.39
N PHE A 20 37.44 11.63 -99.52
CA PHE A 20 36.63 11.04 -98.44
C PHE A 20 37.49 10.66 -97.23
N LEU A 21 38.56 9.89 -97.42
CA LEU A 21 39.47 9.47 -96.35
C LEU A 21 40.15 10.66 -95.66
N ARG A 22 40.56 11.70 -96.40
CA ARG A 22 41.07 12.97 -95.83
C ARG A 22 40.02 13.69 -94.98
N ARG A 23 38.75 13.69 -95.41
CA ARG A 23 37.63 14.26 -94.65
C ARG A 23 37.38 13.45 -93.37
N GLU A 24 37.36 12.13 -93.44
CA GLU A 24 37.22 11.26 -92.27
C GLU A 24 38.37 11.46 -91.27
N GLN A 25 39.62 11.48 -91.73
CA GLN A 25 40.81 11.74 -90.92
C GLN A 25 40.73 13.09 -90.20
N LEU A 26 40.27 14.15 -90.89
CA LEU A 26 40.04 15.47 -90.28
C LEU A 26 38.92 15.43 -89.22
N THR A 27 37.81 14.74 -89.48
CA THR A 27 36.72 14.61 -88.48
C THR A 27 37.13 13.80 -87.26
N LEU A 28 37.92 12.73 -87.44
CA LEU A 28 38.45 11.92 -86.33
C LEU A 28 39.44 12.74 -85.49
N LEU A 29 40.38 13.45 -86.13
CA LEU A 29 41.35 14.28 -85.42
C LEU A 29 40.67 15.42 -84.65
N HIS A 30 39.62 16.03 -85.22
CA HIS A 30 38.81 17.03 -84.52
C HIS A 30 38.04 16.43 -83.33
N GLY A 31 37.43 15.25 -83.50
CA GLY A 31 36.74 14.53 -82.41
C GLY A 31 37.68 14.21 -81.25
N LEU A 32 38.83 13.59 -81.54
CA LEU A 32 39.86 13.28 -80.54
C LEU A 32 40.38 14.54 -79.82
N HIS A 33 40.49 15.68 -80.52
CA HIS A 33 40.87 16.95 -79.89
C HIS A 33 39.81 17.43 -78.88
N LEU A 34 38.52 17.32 -79.22
CA LEU A 34 37.42 17.65 -78.30
C LEU A 34 37.36 16.69 -77.10
N GLU A 35 37.62 15.39 -77.31
CA GLU A 35 37.72 14.40 -76.23
C GLU A 35 38.89 14.71 -75.28
N ILE A 36 40.08 15.04 -75.82
CA ILE A 36 41.24 15.44 -75.01
C ILE A 36 40.92 16.69 -74.19
N LEU A 37 40.29 17.72 -74.77
CA LEU A 37 39.88 18.93 -74.05
C LEU A 37 38.82 18.62 -72.97
N SER A 38 37.87 17.72 -73.26
CA SER A 38 36.86 17.27 -72.29
C SER A 38 37.49 16.52 -71.12
N LEU A 39 38.43 15.62 -71.40
CA LEU A 39 39.14 14.84 -70.38
C LEU A 39 40.04 15.75 -69.53
N GLN A 40 40.78 16.67 -70.16
CA GLN A 40 41.58 17.69 -69.47
C GLN A 40 40.72 18.55 -68.53
N LYS A 41 39.56 19.04 -69.01
CA LYS A 41 38.60 19.76 -68.19
C LYS A 41 38.14 18.92 -66.99
N ARG A 42 37.72 17.67 -67.21
CA ARG A 42 37.25 16.81 -66.10
C ARG A 42 38.37 16.47 -65.11
N CYS A 43 39.62 16.32 -65.58
CA CYS A 43 40.78 16.16 -64.72
C CYS A 43 41.08 17.42 -63.90
N THR A 44 40.93 18.64 -64.45
CA THR A 44 41.09 19.88 -63.66
C THR A 44 39.93 20.10 -62.69
N GLU A 45 38.70 19.73 -63.05
CA GLU A 45 37.53 19.74 -62.16
C GLU A 45 37.74 18.79 -60.97
N LEU A 46 38.09 17.53 -61.21
CA LEU A 46 38.37 16.55 -60.14
C LEU A 46 39.59 16.95 -59.29
N THR A 47 40.62 17.57 -59.88
CA THR A 47 41.76 18.12 -59.14
C THR A 47 41.36 19.33 -58.30
N GLY A 48 40.40 20.13 -58.76
CA GLY A 48 39.78 21.21 -58.01
C GLY A 48 38.97 20.67 -56.83
N GLU A 49 38.06 19.72 -57.07
CA GLU A 49 37.29 19.04 -56.03
C GLU A 49 38.18 18.41 -54.96
N LEU A 50 39.29 17.77 -55.34
CA LEU A 50 40.22 17.15 -54.37
C LEU A 50 40.96 18.17 -53.50
N LYS A 51 41.16 19.40 -54.00
CA LYS A 51 41.77 20.52 -53.26
C LYS A 51 40.76 21.34 -52.45
N VAL A 52 39.49 21.35 -52.87
CA VAL A 52 38.40 22.11 -52.22
C VAL A 52 37.64 21.25 -51.20
N LYS A 53 37.64 19.93 -51.35
CA LYS A 53 37.33 19.02 -50.23
C LYS A 53 38.33 19.33 -49.12
N PRO A 54 37.86 19.69 -47.91
CA PRO A 54 38.77 19.74 -46.77
C PRO A 54 39.37 18.35 -46.56
N PRO A 55 40.56 18.22 -45.95
CA PRO A 55 40.94 16.95 -45.36
C PRO A 55 39.78 16.49 -44.45
N GLY A 56 39.46 15.20 -44.47
CA GLY A 56 38.61 14.63 -43.43
C GLY A 56 39.23 14.91 -42.06
N ARG A 57 38.41 14.89 -41.00
CA ARG A 57 38.83 15.10 -39.60
C ARG A 57 40.21 14.50 -39.38
N SER A 58 41.16 15.31 -38.91
CA SER A 58 42.54 14.84 -38.80
C SER A 58 42.61 13.60 -37.91
N GLN A 59 43.62 12.75 -38.12
CA GLN A 59 43.74 11.53 -37.34
C GLN A 59 43.88 11.80 -35.83
N ILE A 60 44.32 13.01 -35.46
CA ILE A 60 44.34 13.52 -34.08
C ILE A 60 42.91 13.83 -33.59
N GLU A 61 42.11 14.60 -34.33
CA GLU A 61 40.69 14.87 -33.99
C GLU A 61 39.90 13.57 -33.80
N LEU A 62 40.12 12.58 -34.66
CA LEU A 62 39.44 11.28 -34.56
C LEU A 62 39.85 10.51 -33.29
N GLN A 63 41.14 10.56 -32.92
CA GLN A 63 41.64 9.97 -31.66
C GLN A 63 41.15 10.72 -30.42
N GLU A 64 40.96 12.03 -30.50
CA GLU A 64 40.36 12.83 -29.42
C GLU A 64 38.86 12.53 -29.26
N GLU A 65 38.10 12.44 -30.36
CA GLU A 65 36.70 12.03 -30.35
C GLU A 65 36.52 10.61 -29.80
N GLU A 66 37.39 9.66 -30.20
CA GLU A 66 37.42 8.29 -29.69
C GLU A 66 37.68 8.25 -28.18
N GLN A 67 38.70 8.96 -27.68
CA GLN A 67 38.99 9.06 -26.24
C GLN A 67 37.82 9.69 -25.45
N ILE A 68 37.16 10.71 -26.00
CA ILE A 68 35.99 11.34 -25.36
C ILE A 68 34.81 10.36 -25.31
N LEU A 69 34.60 9.57 -26.36
CA LEU A 69 33.57 8.53 -26.41
C LEU A 69 33.87 7.37 -25.46
N GLU A 70 35.11 6.85 -25.44
CA GLU A 70 35.53 5.84 -24.47
C GLU A 70 35.33 6.31 -23.03
N ALA A 71 35.81 7.51 -22.69
CA ALA A 71 35.65 8.08 -21.36
C ALA A 71 34.16 8.28 -21.00
N ARG A 72 33.29 8.51 -21.99
CA ARG A 72 31.84 8.56 -21.82
C ARG A 72 31.22 7.17 -21.61
N CYS A 73 31.64 6.14 -22.35
CA CYS A 73 31.21 4.76 -22.16
C CYS A 73 31.59 4.25 -20.78
N ARG A 74 32.87 4.37 -20.39
CA ARG A 74 33.36 4.01 -19.05
C ARG A 74 32.57 4.68 -17.92
N ARG A 75 32.24 5.98 -18.05
CA ARG A 75 31.36 6.69 -17.09
C ARG A 75 29.91 6.21 -17.07
N LEU A 76 29.39 5.65 -18.16
CA LEU A 76 28.05 5.06 -18.21
C LEU A 76 28.05 3.63 -17.64
N GLU A 77 29.11 2.86 -17.88
CA GLU A 77 29.35 1.53 -17.33
C GLU A 77 29.47 1.55 -15.81
N SER A 78 30.29 2.45 -15.23
CA SER A 78 30.36 2.62 -13.76
C SER A 78 29.00 2.93 -13.15
N ARG A 79 28.25 3.86 -13.77
CA ARG A 79 26.90 4.25 -13.32
C ARG A 79 25.84 3.17 -13.54
N LEU A 80 26.08 2.20 -14.43
CA LEU A 80 25.25 1.00 -14.57
C LEU A 80 25.58 0.00 -13.46
N ALA A 81 26.86 -0.28 -13.21
CA ALA A 81 27.31 -1.17 -12.15
C ALA A 81 26.84 -0.69 -10.74
N GLU A 82 26.93 0.61 -10.46
CA GLU A 82 26.36 1.24 -9.25
C GLU A 82 24.86 0.95 -9.08
N ARG A 83 24.10 1.03 -10.17
CA ARG A 83 22.66 0.74 -10.19
C ARG A 83 22.37 -0.75 -10.05
N GLU A 84 23.19 -1.61 -10.63
CA GLU A 84 23.03 -3.06 -10.53
C GLU A 84 23.37 -3.57 -9.12
N CYS A 85 24.41 -3.03 -8.48
CA CYS A 85 24.73 -3.26 -7.07
C CYS A 85 23.57 -2.82 -6.16
N THR A 86 23.11 -1.57 -6.26
CA THR A 86 22.02 -1.05 -5.43
C THR A 86 20.69 -1.79 -5.66
N LEU A 87 20.35 -2.16 -6.90
CA LEU A 87 19.22 -3.05 -7.19
C LEU A 87 19.44 -4.46 -6.64
N GLY A 88 20.68 -4.96 -6.58
CA GLY A 88 21.04 -6.21 -5.92
C GLY A 88 20.76 -6.17 -4.42
N ASP A 89 21.18 -5.10 -3.74
CA ASP A 89 20.98 -4.93 -2.30
C ASP A 89 19.51 -4.72 -1.93
N LEU A 90 18.77 -3.91 -2.70
CA LEU A 90 17.32 -3.76 -2.52
C LEU A 90 16.56 -5.10 -2.70
N ARG A 91 17.02 -6.00 -3.58
CA ARG A 91 16.47 -7.36 -3.70
C ARG A 91 16.78 -8.22 -2.46
N LYS A 92 18.00 -8.15 -1.92
CA LYS A 92 18.37 -8.84 -0.65
C LYS A 92 17.51 -8.36 0.51
N GLU A 93 17.36 -7.04 0.66
CA GLU A 93 16.50 -6.43 1.67
C GLU A 93 15.04 -6.86 1.53
N LEU A 94 14.49 -6.84 0.32
CA LEU A 94 13.10 -7.25 0.06
C LEU A 94 12.89 -8.73 0.38
N GLY A 95 13.87 -9.59 0.04
CA GLY A 95 13.87 -11.00 0.43
C GLY A 95 13.87 -11.18 1.94
N HIS A 96 14.78 -10.51 2.66
CA HIS A 96 14.85 -10.58 4.12
C HIS A 96 13.55 -10.09 4.79
N LYS A 97 13.04 -8.92 4.38
CA LYS A 97 11.74 -8.38 4.85
C LYS A 97 10.60 -9.34 4.55
N GLY A 98 10.62 -10.01 3.39
CA GLY A 98 9.69 -11.09 3.05
C GLY A 98 9.75 -12.28 4.02
N THR A 99 10.95 -12.77 4.37
CA THR A 99 11.11 -13.87 5.34
C THR A 99 10.62 -13.48 6.74
N LEU A 100 10.91 -12.26 7.20
CA LEU A 100 10.44 -11.73 8.49
C LEU A 100 8.90 -11.61 8.53
N VAL A 101 8.29 -11.07 7.47
CA VAL A 101 6.83 -11.01 7.32
C VAL A 101 6.22 -12.41 7.29
N GLY A 102 6.88 -13.39 6.66
CA GLY A 102 6.47 -14.80 6.69
C GLY A 102 6.47 -15.37 8.11
N ALA A 103 7.57 -15.20 8.85
CA ALA A 103 7.71 -15.67 10.23
C ALA A 103 6.69 -15.03 11.18
N LEU A 104 6.47 -13.71 11.10
CA LEU A 104 5.48 -12.99 11.90
C LEU A 104 4.04 -13.45 11.60
N ARG A 105 3.71 -13.68 10.32
CA ARG A 105 2.41 -14.26 9.93
C ARG A 105 2.23 -15.71 10.40
N GLY A 106 3.32 -16.48 10.48
CA GLY A 106 3.32 -17.81 11.07
C GLY A 106 3.02 -17.77 12.57
N ASN A 107 3.79 -16.99 13.33
CA ASN A 107 3.64 -16.90 14.78
C ASN A 107 2.30 -16.29 15.23
N LEU A 108 1.70 -15.38 14.44
CA LEU A 108 0.36 -14.87 14.71
C LEU A 108 -0.71 -15.96 14.57
N LYS A 109 -0.64 -16.80 13.52
CA LYS A 109 -1.55 -17.96 13.33
C LYS A 109 -1.34 -19.05 14.39
N GLU A 110 -0.13 -19.22 14.87
CA GLU A 110 0.21 -20.13 15.97
C GLU A 110 -0.41 -19.67 17.29
N LYS A 111 -0.25 -18.38 17.63
CA LYS A 111 -0.92 -17.75 18.79
C LYS A 111 -2.45 -17.81 18.69
N GLU A 112 -3.02 -17.55 17.51
CA GLU A 112 -4.45 -17.68 17.24
C GLU A 112 -4.97 -19.10 17.56
N ARG A 113 -4.29 -20.15 17.07
CA ARG A 113 -4.61 -21.55 17.39
C ARG A 113 -4.55 -21.81 18.89
N HIS A 114 -3.46 -21.38 19.54
CA HIS A 114 -3.26 -21.57 20.96
C HIS A 114 -4.36 -20.88 21.80
N PHE A 115 -4.76 -19.65 21.46
CA PHE A 115 -5.86 -18.95 22.12
C PHE A 115 -7.23 -19.63 21.89
N LEU A 116 -7.45 -20.25 20.72
CA LEU A 116 -8.66 -21.03 20.46
C LEU A 116 -8.68 -22.36 21.25
N GLU A 117 -7.52 -22.99 21.46
CA GLU A 117 -7.36 -24.20 22.29
C GLU A 117 -7.53 -23.88 23.79
N GLU A 118 -6.90 -22.79 24.27
CA GLU A 118 -7.14 -22.17 25.58
C GLU A 118 -8.64 -21.94 25.82
N LEU A 119 -9.33 -21.30 24.88
CA LEU A 119 -10.75 -20.96 24.99
C LEU A 119 -11.64 -22.22 25.03
N LYS A 120 -11.37 -23.21 24.17
CA LYS A 120 -12.06 -24.52 24.19
C LYS A 120 -11.87 -25.22 25.54
N ARG A 121 -10.63 -25.29 26.05
CA ARG A 121 -10.31 -25.91 27.34
C ARG A 121 -11.07 -25.23 28.49
N ARG A 122 -10.98 -23.90 28.58
CA ARG A 122 -11.67 -23.10 29.61
C ARG A 122 -13.19 -23.23 29.52
N SER A 123 -13.75 -23.24 28.30
CA SER A 123 -15.19 -23.45 28.07
C SER A 123 -15.65 -24.83 28.53
N HIS A 124 -14.91 -25.90 28.21
CA HIS A 124 -15.23 -27.25 28.66
C HIS A 124 -15.17 -27.39 30.20
N CYS A 125 -14.11 -26.87 30.84
CA CYS A 125 -14.03 -26.84 32.31
C CYS A 125 -15.21 -26.08 32.95
N SER A 126 -15.63 -24.95 32.36
CA SER A 126 -16.81 -24.20 32.81
C SER A 126 -18.10 -25.03 32.64
N THR A 127 -18.27 -25.78 31.55
CA THR A 127 -19.42 -26.68 31.38
C THR A 127 -19.47 -27.77 32.46
N LEU A 128 -18.33 -28.39 32.77
CA LEU A 128 -18.24 -29.42 33.83
C LEU A 128 -18.60 -28.85 35.20
N LEU A 129 -18.02 -27.71 35.59
CA LEU A 129 -18.31 -27.06 36.88
C LEU A 129 -19.77 -26.58 36.99
N ASN A 130 -20.38 -26.12 35.88
CA ASN A 130 -21.81 -25.78 35.87
C ASN A 130 -22.70 -27.01 36.04
N ALA A 131 -22.34 -28.16 35.44
CA ALA A 131 -23.08 -29.42 35.60
C ALA A 131 -22.97 -29.94 37.05
N GLU A 132 -21.78 -29.90 37.65
CA GLU A 132 -21.57 -30.26 39.06
C GLU A 132 -22.39 -29.36 39.99
N LEU A 133 -22.39 -28.04 39.76
CA LEU A 133 -23.19 -27.08 40.53
C LEU A 133 -24.70 -27.34 40.39
N HIS A 134 -25.18 -27.74 39.20
CA HIS A 134 -26.58 -28.15 39.01
C HIS A 134 -26.89 -29.42 39.81
N GLN A 135 -26.03 -30.46 39.74
CA GLN A 135 -26.21 -31.69 40.51
C GLN A 135 -26.24 -31.44 42.02
N GLN A 136 -25.37 -30.56 42.54
CA GLN A 136 -25.38 -30.13 43.94
C GLN A 136 -26.67 -29.36 44.29
N THR A 137 -27.18 -28.52 43.37
CA THR A 137 -28.43 -27.77 43.54
C THR A 137 -29.66 -28.69 43.56
N GLU A 138 -29.71 -29.68 42.67
CA GLU A 138 -30.74 -30.72 42.64
C GLU A 138 -30.73 -31.57 43.92
N ALA A 139 -29.55 -32.00 44.39
CA ALA A 139 -29.41 -32.71 45.66
C ALA A 139 -29.91 -31.88 46.85
N ALA A 140 -29.55 -30.59 46.91
CA ALA A 140 -30.02 -29.67 47.94
C ALA A 140 -31.55 -29.46 47.90
N ALA A 141 -32.14 -29.39 46.70
CA ALA A 141 -33.59 -29.32 46.52
C ALA A 141 -34.27 -30.61 46.99
N CYS A 142 -33.76 -31.78 46.60
CA CYS A 142 -34.25 -33.09 47.05
C CYS A 142 -34.23 -33.25 48.57
N LEU A 143 -33.13 -32.88 49.22
CA LEU A 143 -33.02 -32.89 50.69
C LEU A 143 -33.98 -31.88 51.34
N SER A 144 -34.17 -30.70 50.74
CA SER A 144 -35.14 -29.71 51.22
C SER A 144 -36.57 -30.24 51.14
N PHE A 145 -36.97 -30.87 50.03
CA PHE A 145 -38.29 -31.51 49.90
C PHE A 145 -38.48 -32.63 50.93
N GLN A 146 -37.47 -33.46 51.18
CA GLN A 146 -37.52 -34.50 52.21
C GLN A 146 -37.71 -33.90 53.62
N LEU A 147 -36.95 -32.84 53.96
CA LEU A 147 -37.09 -32.14 55.25
C LEU A 147 -38.47 -31.47 55.41
N HIS A 148 -39.00 -30.87 54.34
CA HIS A 148 -40.35 -30.30 54.36
C HIS A 148 -41.43 -31.38 54.51
N ALA A 149 -41.32 -32.51 53.81
CA ALA A 149 -42.23 -33.64 53.96
C ALA A 149 -42.17 -34.26 55.37
N ALA A 150 -40.98 -34.40 55.96
CA ALA A 150 -40.80 -34.88 57.34
C ALA A 150 -41.44 -33.91 58.36
N ARG A 151 -41.21 -32.60 58.21
CA ARG A 151 -41.84 -31.56 59.05
C ARG A 151 -43.36 -31.58 58.94
N GLN A 152 -43.92 -31.73 57.73
CA GLN A 152 -45.36 -31.83 57.51
C GLN A 152 -45.96 -33.07 58.18
N ARG A 153 -45.32 -34.24 58.05
CA ARG A 153 -45.74 -35.49 58.73
C ARG A 153 -45.76 -35.33 60.25
N LEU A 154 -44.72 -34.72 60.84
CA LEU A 154 -44.65 -34.45 62.28
C LEU A 154 -45.75 -33.47 62.74
N GLN A 155 -45.98 -32.38 62.01
CA GLN A 155 -47.06 -31.44 62.30
C GLN A 155 -48.45 -32.08 62.18
N GLN A 156 -48.64 -32.98 61.22
CA GLN A 156 -49.88 -33.74 61.06
C GLN A 156 -50.09 -34.71 62.23
N GLN A 157 -49.05 -35.44 62.65
CA GLN A 157 -49.08 -36.29 63.85
C GLN A 157 -49.41 -35.48 65.11
N GLN A 158 -48.78 -34.33 65.33
CA GLN A 158 -49.08 -33.43 66.45
C GLN A 158 -50.53 -32.96 66.45
N ARG A 159 -51.08 -32.56 65.28
CA ARG A 159 -52.50 -32.17 65.14
C ARG A 159 -53.46 -33.32 65.41
N VAL A 160 -53.12 -34.54 65.00
CA VAL A 160 -53.92 -35.75 65.29
C VAL A 160 -53.87 -36.09 66.78
N GLN A 161 -52.69 -36.03 67.41
CA GLN A 161 -52.53 -36.24 68.85
C GLN A 161 -53.28 -35.18 69.68
N GLN A 162 -53.24 -33.90 69.28
CA GLN A 162 -54.03 -32.84 69.92
C GLN A 162 -55.54 -33.10 69.81
N ARG A 163 -56.03 -33.51 68.63
CA ARG A 163 -57.45 -33.91 68.45
C ARG A 163 -57.83 -35.11 69.31
N GLN A 164 -56.99 -36.14 69.37
CA GLN A 164 -57.23 -37.32 70.21
C GLN A 164 -57.19 -36.98 71.71
N GLY A 165 -56.26 -36.14 72.14
CA GLY A 165 -56.17 -35.64 73.52
C GLY A 165 -57.38 -34.79 73.92
N LEU A 166 -57.90 -33.95 73.02
CA LEU A 166 -59.15 -33.20 73.24
C LEU A 166 -60.37 -34.12 73.32
N LEU A 167 -60.45 -35.14 72.48
CA LEU A 167 -61.54 -36.14 72.54
C LEU A 167 -61.47 -37.00 73.81
N ALA A 168 -60.28 -37.41 74.24
CA ALA A 168 -60.07 -38.11 75.51
C ALA A 168 -60.40 -37.23 76.73
N ARG A 169 -60.12 -35.91 76.65
CA ARG A 169 -60.52 -34.92 77.65
C ARG A 169 -62.04 -34.72 77.71
N ALA A 170 -62.72 -34.77 76.55
CA ALA A 170 -64.17 -34.61 76.43
C ALA A 170 -64.95 -35.85 76.91
N GLY A 171 -64.43 -37.07 76.67
CA GLY A 171 -65.06 -38.31 77.11
C GLY A 171 -65.14 -38.52 78.63
N GLY A 172 -64.54 -37.63 79.43
CA GLY A 172 -64.47 -37.73 80.88
C GLY A 172 -65.48 -36.90 81.68
N ARG A 173 -66.31 -36.05 81.06
CA ARG A 173 -67.31 -35.22 81.77
C ARG A 173 -68.61 -35.02 80.99
N HIS A 174 -69.68 -35.59 81.51
CA HIS A 174 -71.04 -35.10 81.30
C HIS A 174 -71.50 -34.36 82.56
N GLY A 175 -72.32 -33.31 82.39
CA GLY A 175 -73.03 -32.61 83.48
C GLY A 175 -72.44 -31.26 83.89
N ALA A 176 -73.31 -30.24 83.88
CA ALA A 176 -73.22 -28.93 84.57
C ALA A 176 -72.05 -27.98 84.15
N GLU A 177 -72.24 -26.65 84.11
CA GLU A 177 -73.46 -25.83 84.11
C GLU A 177 -73.20 -24.47 83.43
N GLN A 178 -74.13 -23.51 83.59
CA GLN A 178 -74.01 -22.14 83.11
C GLN A 178 -72.94 -21.36 83.89
N ASP A 179 -72.19 -20.45 83.25
CA ASP A 179 -72.52 -19.01 83.28
C ASP A 179 -71.61 -18.15 82.39
N ALA A 180 -71.91 -16.86 82.24
CA ALA A 180 -71.22 -15.94 81.33
C ALA A 180 -70.23 -14.96 82.03
N ASN A 181 -69.09 -14.67 81.38
CA ASN A 181 -68.89 -13.30 80.85
C ASN A 181 -67.72 -13.18 79.83
N ALA A 182 -67.65 -11.99 79.21
CA ALA A 182 -66.84 -11.70 78.02
C ALA A 182 -65.32 -11.54 78.24
N ALA A 183 -64.56 -11.96 77.23
CA ALA A 183 -63.28 -11.36 76.84
C ALA A 183 -63.11 -11.48 75.30
N ALA A 184 -62.85 -10.37 74.62
CA ALA A 184 -62.72 -10.36 73.15
C ALA A 184 -61.30 -10.72 72.69
N GLY A 185 -61.18 -11.54 71.64
CA GLY A 185 -59.88 -12.02 71.15
C GLY A 185 -59.96 -12.93 69.93
N ALA A 186 -60.76 -12.58 68.93
CA ALA A 186 -60.96 -13.39 67.73
C ALA A 186 -59.75 -13.35 66.77
N ALA A 187 -59.41 -14.48 66.15
CA ALA A 187 -58.27 -14.60 65.24
C ALA A 187 -58.59 -15.35 63.93
N SER A 188 -58.50 -14.63 62.80
CA SER A 188 -58.13 -15.14 61.46
C SER A 188 -59.13 -16.11 60.75
N PRO A 189 -58.87 -16.49 59.47
CA PRO A 189 -58.59 -15.72 58.24
C PRO A 189 -59.60 -16.17 57.13
N PRO A 190 -59.30 -16.37 55.82
CA PRO A 190 -58.45 -15.68 54.82
C PRO A 190 -59.39 -14.96 53.79
N PRO A 191 -59.37 -15.12 52.43
CA PRO A 191 -58.29 -15.23 51.43
C PRO A 191 -58.39 -14.24 50.23
N SER A 192 -57.33 -14.21 49.39
CA SER A 192 -57.30 -13.76 47.98
C SER A 192 -57.41 -12.24 47.68
N GLY A 193 -56.86 -11.81 46.53
CA GLY A 193 -57.06 -10.45 45.99
C GLY A 193 -55.81 -9.63 45.63
N ALA A 194 -55.02 -10.07 44.64
CA ALA A 194 -54.36 -9.14 43.72
C ALA A 194 -55.36 -8.85 42.57
N PRO A 195 -55.42 -7.65 41.95
CA PRO A 195 -54.26 -6.93 41.43
C PRO A 195 -54.21 -5.40 41.67
N SER A 196 -53.16 -4.75 41.18
CA SER A 196 -53.01 -3.29 41.11
C SER A 196 -53.94 -2.63 40.08
N PRO A 197 -54.10 -1.30 40.12
CA PRO A 197 -53.75 -0.56 38.89
C PRO A 197 -52.96 0.75 39.08
N ALA A 198 -51.86 0.85 38.32
CA ALA A 198 -51.37 2.04 37.62
C ALA A 198 -51.43 3.45 38.28
N VAL A 199 -50.38 3.83 39.01
CA VAL A 199 -49.95 5.25 39.09
C VAL A 199 -49.02 5.56 37.91
N LYS A 200 -49.34 6.60 37.13
CA LYS A 200 -48.64 6.95 35.88
C LYS A 200 -47.37 7.79 36.14
N PRO A 201 -46.17 7.40 35.65
CA PRO A 201 -45.01 8.29 35.64
C PRO A 201 -45.14 9.36 34.55
N LYS A 202 -44.90 10.64 34.89
CA LYS A 202 -44.95 11.77 33.94
C LYS A 202 -43.59 11.91 33.22
N ARG A 203 -43.60 12.02 31.89
CA ARG A 203 -42.38 12.07 31.04
C ARG A 203 -41.43 13.23 31.40
N LYS A 204 -40.19 12.90 31.76
CA LYS A 204 -38.89 13.63 31.62
C LYS A 204 -37.85 12.86 32.45
N GLY A 205 -36.61 12.56 32.03
CA GLY A 205 -35.96 12.65 30.72
C GLY A 205 -34.48 12.20 30.82
N VAL A 206 -33.94 11.58 29.77
CA VAL A 206 -32.50 11.34 29.48
C VAL A 206 -31.55 11.03 30.68
N ARG A 207 -31.40 9.73 31.02
CA ARG A 207 -30.10 9.03 31.29
C ARG A 207 -30.36 7.60 31.81
N ALA A 208 -30.17 6.60 30.96
CA ALA A 208 -30.32 5.18 31.32
C ALA A 208 -29.29 4.31 30.56
N SER A 209 -28.00 4.62 30.69
CA SER A 209 -26.91 3.88 30.02
C SER A 209 -25.61 3.91 30.82
N THR A 210 -25.65 3.42 32.07
CA THR A 210 -24.47 3.32 32.97
C THR A 210 -24.44 2.05 33.83
N ARG A 211 -25.48 1.18 33.77
CA ARG A 211 -25.55 -0.06 34.57
C ARG A 211 -25.15 -1.33 33.81
N ALA A 212 -25.00 -1.26 32.49
CA ALA A 212 -24.63 -2.42 31.66
C ALA A 212 -23.12 -2.71 31.62
N GLU A 213 -22.26 -1.70 31.81
CA GLU A 213 -20.81 -1.81 31.56
C GLU A 213 -20.05 -2.67 32.59
N ARG A 214 -20.45 -2.62 33.87
CA ARG A 214 -19.81 -3.33 35.02
C ARG A 214 -19.91 -4.87 34.99
N SER A 215 -20.16 -5.45 33.82
CA SER A 215 -20.21 -6.89 33.56
C SER A 215 -19.28 -7.33 32.43
N ARG A 216 -18.51 -6.40 31.82
CA ARG A 216 -17.67 -6.65 30.63
C ARG A 216 -16.21 -6.20 30.77
N GLU A 217 -15.76 -5.82 31.97
CA GLU A 217 -14.39 -5.38 32.24
C GLU A 217 -13.34 -6.52 32.20
N CYS A 218 -13.77 -7.78 32.06
CA CYS A 218 -12.88 -8.95 31.98
C CYS A 218 -12.30 -9.24 30.58
N VAL A 219 -12.47 -8.34 29.61
CA VAL A 219 -11.80 -8.40 28.29
C VAL A 219 -11.10 -7.06 28.07
N PRO A 220 -9.78 -7.03 27.85
CA PRO A 220 -9.10 -5.81 27.42
C PRO A 220 -9.69 -5.35 26.08
N THR A 221 -10.38 -4.22 26.07
CA THR A 221 -10.89 -3.60 24.83
C THR A 221 -9.75 -2.92 24.07
N GLU A 222 -8.76 -3.72 23.67
CA GLU A 222 -7.68 -3.28 22.79
C GLU A 222 -8.31 -2.80 21.48
N ARG A 223 -8.34 -1.48 21.30
CA ARG A 223 -8.87 -0.85 20.10
C ARG A 223 -7.87 -1.10 18.98
N VAL A 224 -8.02 -2.23 18.30
CA VAL A 224 -7.32 -2.54 17.05
C VAL A 224 -7.75 -1.49 16.01
N THR A 225 -7.01 -0.39 15.96
CA THR A 225 -6.96 0.48 14.79
C THR A 225 -6.40 -0.37 13.66
N GLY A 226 -7.29 -0.83 12.78
CA GLY A 226 -6.87 -1.42 11.51
C GLY A 226 -6.03 -0.44 10.71
N PRO A 227 -5.37 -0.90 9.62
CA PRO A 227 -4.73 0.01 8.68
C PRO A 227 -5.71 1.11 8.28
N ALA A 228 -5.26 2.37 8.27
CA ALA A 228 -6.08 3.48 7.81
C ALA A 228 -6.64 3.17 6.42
N GLU A 229 -7.91 3.54 6.17
CA GLU A 229 -8.53 3.29 4.87
C GLU A 229 -7.65 3.86 3.75
N PRO A 230 -7.37 3.08 2.69
CA PRO A 230 -6.50 3.54 1.62
C PRO A 230 -7.19 4.68 0.88
N THR A 231 -6.72 5.91 1.12
CA THR A 231 -7.14 7.11 0.39
C THR A 231 -7.12 6.81 -1.10
N ALA A 232 -8.23 7.09 -1.79
CA ALA A 232 -8.34 6.83 -3.22
C ALA A 232 -7.17 7.49 -3.96
N MET A 233 -6.45 6.69 -4.76
CA MET A 233 -5.29 7.18 -5.51
C MET A 233 -5.69 8.36 -6.41
N PRO A 234 -4.89 9.44 -6.48
CA PRO A 234 -5.17 10.54 -7.39
C PRO A 234 -5.19 10.02 -8.84
N ASP A 235 -6.17 10.49 -9.62
CA ASP A 235 -6.47 9.95 -10.94
C ASP A 235 -5.22 9.98 -11.86
N PRO A 236 -4.71 8.82 -12.32
CA PRO A 236 -3.55 8.77 -13.19
C PRO A 236 -3.81 9.41 -14.57
N ALA A 237 -5.06 9.61 -14.98
CA ALA A 237 -5.40 10.31 -16.22
C ALA A 237 -4.89 11.77 -16.24
N LEU A 238 -4.67 12.39 -15.08
CA LEU A 238 -4.05 13.72 -14.99
C LEU A 238 -2.66 13.76 -15.67
N PHE A 239 -1.91 12.66 -15.64
CA PHE A 239 -0.60 12.56 -16.29
C PHE A 239 -0.66 12.10 -17.76
N LEU A 240 -1.82 11.62 -18.23
CA LEU A 240 -2.01 11.08 -19.58
C LEU A 240 -2.47 12.13 -20.61
N HIS A 241 -2.47 13.42 -20.25
CA HIS A 241 -2.71 14.52 -21.18
C HIS A 241 -1.60 14.60 -22.25
N PRO A 242 -1.88 14.32 -23.54
CA PRO A 242 -0.87 14.51 -24.58
C PRO A 242 -0.53 15.99 -24.66
N ARG A 243 0.76 16.36 -24.59
CA ARG A 243 1.24 17.74 -24.66
C ARG A 243 1.06 18.35 -26.06
N ARG A 244 -0.19 18.56 -26.48
CA ARG A 244 -0.53 19.39 -27.64
C ARG A 244 -0.28 20.84 -27.25
N HIS A 245 0.88 21.36 -27.64
CA HIS A 245 1.21 22.77 -27.56
C HIS A 245 0.12 23.60 -28.25
N ARG A 246 -0.73 24.28 -27.48
CA ARG A 246 -1.72 25.23 -27.99
C ARG A 246 -1.50 26.58 -27.32
N ALA A 247 -1.51 27.64 -28.11
CA ALA A 247 -1.07 28.96 -27.69
C ALA A 247 -1.96 29.56 -26.58
N ARG A 248 -1.35 30.41 -25.74
CA ARG A 248 -2.03 31.24 -24.73
C ARG A 248 -3.22 32.01 -25.35
N PRO A 249 -4.46 31.83 -24.86
CA PRO A 249 -5.47 32.86 -24.91
C PRO A 249 -5.08 33.98 -23.94
N ARG A 250 -5.34 35.24 -24.31
CA ARG A 250 -5.16 36.40 -23.41
C ARG A 250 -6.42 36.63 -22.58
N HIS A 251 -6.23 37.00 -21.31
CA HIS A 251 -7.13 37.69 -20.38
C HIS A 251 -8.65 37.45 -20.45
N ALA A 252 -9.18 36.88 -19.36
CA ALA A 252 -10.46 37.29 -18.78
C ALA A 252 -10.25 37.48 -17.27
N ALA A 253 -10.78 38.54 -16.66
CA ALA A 253 -10.55 38.89 -15.25
C ALA A 253 -11.87 38.97 -14.48
N ALA A 254 -11.90 38.43 -13.25
CA ALA A 254 -13.07 38.48 -12.37
C ALA A 254 -12.70 38.42 -10.87
N HIS A 255 -12.52 39.60 -10.27
CA HIS A 255 -12.72 39.97 -8.86
C HIS A 255 -12.67 38.92 -7.71
N ARG A 256 -11.69 39.07 -6.81
CA ARG A 256 -11.95 39.55 -5.42
C ARG A 256 -10.66 40.17 -4.79
N PRO A 257 -10.75 40.99 -3.72
CA PRO A 257 -9.69 41.95 -3.37
C PRO A 257 -8.80 41.58 -2.14
N PRO A 258 -7.58 42.15 -2.06
CA PRO A 258 -6.80 42.39 -0.83
C PRO A 258 -7.11 43.83 -0.30
N PRO A 259 -6.34 44.49 0.61
CA PRO A 259 -5.13 44.06 1.34
C PRO A 259 -5.12 44.38 2.87
N VAL A 260 -4.09 43.90 3.56
CA VAL A 260 -3.44 44.60 4.69
C VAL A 260 -1.91 44.38 4.55
N GLY A 261 -1.15 45.46 4.30
CA GLY A 261 0.31 45.51 4.48
C GLY A 261 0.67 45.95 5.91
N PRO A 262 1.94 46.28 6.24
CA PRO A 262 2.78 47.22 5.46
C PRO A 262 4.22 46.74 5.14
N GLU A 263 4.87 47.47 4.20
CA GLU A 263 6.24 48.05 4.22
C GLU A 263 7.44 47.20 4.78
N ARG A 264 8.66 47.14 4.22
CA ARG A 264 9.33 47.69 3.00
C ARG A 264 10.67 46.89 2.82
N GLU A 265 11.75 47.22 2.08
CA GLU A 265 12.22 48.39 1.30
C GLU A 265 13.19 47.94 0.16
N ASP A 266 13.33 48.79 -0.86
CA ASP A 266 14.36 49.07 -1.88
C ASP A 266 15.64 48.21 -2.11
N GLY A 267 16.12 48.19 -3.38
CA GLY A 267 17.54 47.99 -3.74
C GLY A 267 17.87 47.07 -4.94
N ASP A 268 18.20 47.65 -6.11
CA ASP A 268 18.75 46.99 -7.32
C ASP A 268 19.89 47.88 -7.90
N PRO A 269 20.68 47.49 -8.91
CA PRO A 269 21.46 46.27 -9.15
C PRO A 269 22.99 46.49 -8.90
N GLY A 270 23.80 45.42 -8.82
CA GLY A 270 25.26 45.56 -8.58
C GLY A 270 26.17 44.45 -9.15
N ARG A 271 26.75 44.69 -10.34
CA ARG A 271 27.87 43.94 -10.95
C ARG A 271 29.10 43.92 -10.02
N GLY A 272 29.72 42.75 -9.80
CA GLY A 272 31.00 42.59 -9.09
C GLY A 272 31.72 41.28 -9.42
N GLU A 273 33.05 41.27 -9.30
CA GLU A 273 33.95 40.20 -9.76
C GLU A 273 34.06 38.98 -8.81
N GLY A 274 34.57 37.86 -9.33
CA GLY A 274 35.19 36.79 -8.52
C GLY A 274 36.73 36.96 -8.47
N PRO A 275 37.54 35.91 -8.23
CA PRO A 275 37.17 34.52 -7.94
C PRO A 275 37.87 33.94 -6.67
N ALA A 276 37.26 32.91 -6.06
CA ALA A 276 37.98 31.98 -5.19
C ALA A 276 37.24 30.64 -5.05
N GLY A 277 38.00 29.56 -4.91
CA GLY A 277 37.60 28.23 -4.47
C GLY A 277 38.86 27.47 -4.06
N PRO A 278 38.83 26.13 -3.90
CA PRO A 278 37.69 25.24 -3.69
C PRO A 278 37.69 24.65 -2.26
N GLN A 279 36.60 24.02 -1.82
CA GLN A 279 36.65 23.06 -0.70
C GLN A 279 35.82 21.80 -1.02
N ASP A 280 36.31 20.67 -0.51
CA ASP A 280 35.93 19.31 -0.88
C ASP A 280 35.42 18.59 0.37
N GLU A 281 34.18 18.10 0.38
CA GLU A 281 33.56 17.50 1.58
C GLU A 281 33.92 16.01 1.70
N ALA A 282 35.17 15.76 2.10
CA ALA A 282 35.65 14.41 2.38
C ALA A 282 34.99 13.84 3.66
N ALA A 283 34.15 12.82 3.49
CA ALA A 283 33.52 12.09 4.58
C ALA A 283 34.50 11.17 5.36
N ARG A 284 33.98 10.54 6.44
CA ARG A 284 34.57 9.44 7.25
C ARG A 284 35.53 9.91 8.37
N LEU A 285 35.64 9.25 9.53
CA LEU A 285 34.98 8.03 10.06
C LEU A 285 34.96 8.10 11.61
N MET A 286 33.90 7.60 12.26
CA MET A 286 33.93 7.32 13.71
C MET A 286 34.46 5.90 13.95
N VAL A 287 35.45 5.77 14.86
CA VAL A 287 36.05 4.49 15.26
C VAL A 287 35.73 4.24 16.73
N ALA A 288 35.18 3.06 17.04
CA ALA A 288 34.91 2.65 18.42
C ALA A 288 36.15 1.96 19.05
N PRO A 289 36.47 2.21 20.33
CA PRO A 289 37.63 1.62 20.99
C PRO A 289 37.36 0.19 21.52
N PRO A 290 38.41 -0.65 21.67
CA PRO A 290 38.30 -1.97 22.28
C PRO A 290 38.26 -1.89 23.82
N ALA A 291 37.54 -2.81 24.45
CA ALA A 291 37.54 -2.98 25.91
C ALA A 291 38.67 -3.93 26.36
N ALA A 292 39.38 -3.55 27.42
CA ALA A 292 40.44 -4.36 28.04
C ALA A 292 40.00 -4.92 29.41
N GLN A 293 40.59 -6.05 29.80
CA GLN A 293 40.29 -6.77 31.05
C GLN A 293 41.06 -6.20 32.25
N THR A 294 40.50 -6.33 33.46
CA THR A 294 41.15 -6.51 34.79
C THR A 294 40.07 -6.35 35.89
N LYS A 295 40.12 -6.95 37.08
CA LYS A 295 41.01 -7.98 37.68
C LYS A 295 40.15 -9.10 38.32
N ALA A 296 40.80 -10.18 38.75
CA ALA A 296 40.39 -10.92 39.94
C ALA A 296 41.49 -10.79 41.02
N ASP A 297 41.08 -10.61 42.27
CA ASP A 297 41.77 -10.90 43.54
C ASP A 297 40.69 -10.79 44.64
#